data_AF-A0A2E5GTY6-F1
#
_entry.id   AF-A0A2E5GTY6-F1
#
_cell.length_a   1.000
_cell.length_b   1.000
_cell.length_c   1.000
_cell.angle_alpha   90.00
_cell.angle_beta   90.00
_cell.angle_gamma   90.00
#
_symmetry.space_group_name_H-M   'P 1'
#
loop_
_entity.id
_entity.type
_entity.pdbx_description
1 polymer ?
#
loop_
_entity_poly.entity_id
_entity_poly.type
_entity_poly.pdbx_seq_one_letter_code
_entity_poly.pdbx_strand_id
1 'polypeptide(L)'
;MIWQKNYKILFLIFFLVSCFNEKKNIIKKSPRIKSLVNLIKPNSNDIIYFNDSIDIEFAPKDNSSIIKKFYVIYKNDTIDYFENETGRISASKFNSVGKHRIKLICHINNDKKETYYSSINLFPNNNPNKLKFKIKNIFPHDTDAYTQGLTFDKNRFFESTGRRGFSSLKEVELKSGKTIKKIDLDNKYFGEGITVFNNKIYQLTWEANLGFVYDKNSFEKIDEFKYN
;
A
#
# COMPACT_ATOMS: atom_id res chain seq x y z
N MET A 1 -86.15 -11.31 18.01
CA MET A 1 -86.35 -10.24 17.01
C MET A 1 -85.84 -8.95 17.62
N ILE A 2 -84.71 -8.47 17.10
CA ILE A 2 -84.25 -7.07 17.04
C ILE A 2 -83.75 -6.35 18.34
N TRP A 3 -82.42 -6.13 18.35
CA TRP A 3 -81.61 -4.93 18.73
C TRP A 3 -81.70 -4.34 20.18
N GLN A 4 -80.67 -3.75 20.81
CA GLN A 4 -79.50 -2.97 20.34
C GLN A 4 -78.25 -3.19 21.23
N LYS A 5 -77.05 -3.21 20.63
CA LYS A 5 -75.75 -3.11 21.33
C LYS A 5 -75.32 -1.64 21.40
N ASN A 6 -75.11 -1.12 22.61
CA ASN A 6 -74.49 0.18 22.86
C ASN A 6 -72.96 0.04 22.85
N TYR A 7 -72.28 0.68 21.90
CA TYR A 7 -70.82 0.81 21.93
C TYR A 7 -70.45 2.16 22.55
N LYS A 8 -69.84 2.13 23.74
CA LYS A 8 -69.16 3.30 24.30
C LYS A 8 -67.79 3.43 23.64
N ILE A 9 -67.62 4.45 22.80
CA ILE A 9 -66.34 4.85 22.23
C ILE A 9 -65.56 5.59 23.31
N LEU A 10 -64.43 5.03 23.74
CA LEU A 10 -63.51 5.64 24.69
C LEU A 10 -62.50 6.49 23.90
N PHE A 11 -62.60 7.81 24.00
CA PHE A 11 -61.65 8.74 23.39
C PHE A 11 -60.39 8.82 24.27
N LEU A 12 -59.28 8.26 23.78
CA LEU A 12 -57.98 8.29 24.44
C LEU A 12 -57.28 9.62 24.12
N ILE A 13 -57.26 10.56 25.06
CA ILE A 13 -56.52 11.83 24.94
C ILE A 13 -55.06 11.57 25.33
N PHE A 14 -54.17 11.54 24.33
CA PHE A 14 -52.73 11.48 24.54
C PHE A 14 -52.20 12.91 24.79
N PHE A 15 -51.92 13.25 26.05
CA PHE A 15 -51.20 14.47 26.42
C PHE A 15 -49.72 14.33 26.03
N LEU A 16 -49.31 14.98 24.95
CA LEU A 16 -47.89 15.16 24.62
C LEU A 16 -47.31 16.28 25.49
N VAL A 17 -46.72 15.92 26.62
CA VAL A 17 -45.86 16.81 27.40
C VAL A 17 -44.53 16.95 26.67
N SER A 18 -44.29 18.10 26.05
CA SER A 18 -42.97 18.44 25.53
C SER A 18 -42.10 19.00 26.66
N CYS A 19 -41.15 18.20 27.15
CA CYS A 19 -40.07 18.72 27.99
C CYS A 19 -39.06 19.45 27.09
N PHE A 20 -39.14 20.77 27.05
CA PHE A 20 -38.09 21.63 26.50
C PHE A 20 -36.87 21.53 27.43
N ASN A 21 -35.86 20.77 27.03
CA ASN A 21 -34.61 20.64 27.78
C ASN A 21 -33.52 21.40 27.01
N GLU A 22 -33.24 22.64 27.40
CA GLU A 22 -32.04 23.34 26.94
C GLU A 22 -30.80 22.63 27.47
N LYS A 23 -30.26 21.69 26.68
CA LYS A 23 -28.90 21.19 26.89
C LYS A 23 -27.93 22.32 26.59
N LYS A 24 -27.50 23.04 27.63
CA LYS A 24 -26.24 23.81 27.58
C LYS A 24 -25.12 22.84 27.22
N ASN A 25 -24.65 22.92 25.97
CA ASN A 25 -23.45 22.23 25.51
C ASN A 25 -22.23 22.83 26.22
N ILE A 26 -21.97 22.38 27.44
CA ILE A 26 -20.66 22.57 28.07
C ILE A 26 -19.71 21.65 27.30
N ILE A 27 -18.94 22.23 26.37
CA ILE A 27 -17.83 21.55 25.71
C ILE A 27 -16.78 21.29 26.79
N LYS A 28 -16.90 20.15 27.51
CA LYS A 28 -15.82 19.64 28.36
C LYS A 28 -14.68 19.26 27.43
N LYS A 29 -13.72 20.17 27.24
CA LYS A 29 -12.44 19.81 26.60
C LYS A 29 -11.85 18.66 27.41
N SER A 30 -11.69 17.50 26.80
CA SER A 30 -11.02 16.36 27.43
C SER A 30 -9.66 16.85 27.94
N PRO A 31 -9.30 16.55 29.20
CA PRO A 31 -8.05 17.04 29.76
C PRO A 31 -6.89 16.56 28.90
N ARG A 32 -6.06 17.50 28.43
CA ARG A 32 -4.84 17.18 27.70
C ARG A 32 -3.89 16.51 28.67
N ILE A 33 -3.74 15.20 28.55
CA ILE A 33 -2.74 14.45 29.30
C ILE A 33 -1.37 15.01 28.90
N LYS A 34 -0.69 15.64 29.87
CA LYS A 34 0.67 16.12 29.67
C LYS A 34 1.58 14.90 29.61
N SER A 35 2.33 14.78 28.53
CA SER A 35 3.39 13.79 28.41
C SER A 35 4.50 14.13 29.41
N LEU A 36 5.06 13.11 30.04
CA LEU A 36 6.07 13.13 31.11
C LEU A 36 7.49 12.88 30.60
N VAL A 37 7.61 12.37 29.37
CA VAL A 37 8.90 12.02 28.75
C VAL A 37 9.01 12.72 27.39
N ASN A 38 10.24 12.90 26.90
CA ASN A 38 10.55 13.27 25.52
C ASN A 38 11.26 12.10 24.86
N LEU A 39 10.89 11.78 23.62
CA LEU A 39 11.73 10.98 22.74
C LEU A 39 12.80 11.90 22.16
N ILE A 40 14.07 11.66 22.50
CA ILE A 40 15.23 12.41 22.00
C ILE A 40 15.76 11.77 20.72
N LYS A 41 15.81 10.43 20.67
CA LYS A 41 16.21 9.67 19.48
C LYS A 41 15.34 8.42 19.28
N PRO A 42 15.14 7.98 18.03
CA PRO A 42 15.61 8.60 16.79
C PRO A 42 14.73 9.78 16.36
N ASN A 43 15.33 10.76 15.67
CA ASN A 43 14.55 11.83 15.07
C ASN A 43 13.72 11.28 13.90
N SER A 44 12.61 11.97 13.63
CA SER A 44 11.75 11.57 12.53
C SER A 44 12.45 11.80 11.19
N ASN A 45 12.51 10.74 10.40
CA ASN A 45 13.14 10.59 9.09
C ASN A 45 14.68 10.52 9.11
N ASP A 46 15.28 10.14 10.24
CA ASP A 46 16.72 9.82 10.30
C ASP A 46 17.12 8.85 9.20
N ILE A 47 18.28 9.12 8.58
CA ILE A 47 18.88 8.26 7.55
C ILE A 47 19.78 7.26 8.26
N ILE A 48 19.52 5.98 8.06
CA ILE A 48 20.23 4.86 8.70
C ILE A 48 20.64 3.88 7.60
N TYR A 49 21.82 3.27 7.69
CA TYR A 49 22.27 2.21 6.79
C TYR A 49 22.07 0.82 7.41
N PHE A 50 21.96 -0.21 6.59
CA PHE A 50 21.60 -1.58 7.02
C PHE A 50 22.51 -2.19 8.11
N ASN A 51 23.79 -1.82 8.14
CA ASN A 51 24.74 -2.28 9.17
C ASN A 51 24.92 -1.28 10.33
N ASP A 52 24.22 -0.16 10.30
CA ASP A 52 24.26 0.80 11.39
C ASP A 52 23.47 0.31 12.60
N SER A 53 23.61 1.04 13.68
CA SER A 53 22.74 0.92 14.84
C SER A 53 21.82 2.13 14.95
N ILE A 54 20.64 1.92 15.50
CA ILE A 54 19.66 2.97 15.80
C ILE A 54 19.70 3.20 17.30
N ASP A 55 20.09 4.41 17.69
CA ASP A 55 20.01 4.88 19.07
C ASP A 55 18.57 5.26 19.41
N ILE A 56 18.13 4.84 20.58
CA ILE A 56 16.85 5.20 21.17
C ILE A 56 17.15 5.85 22.50
N GLU A 57 16.63 7.05 22.70
CA GLU A 57 16.91 7.84 23.89
C GLU A 57 15.64 8.56 24.32
N PHE A 58 15.32 8.43 25.60
CA PHE A 58 14.23 9.12 26.26
C PHE A 58 14.79 10.04 27.34
N ALA A 59 14.19 11.22 27.50
CA ALA A 59 14.51 12.15 28.58
C ALA A 59 13.26 12.48 29.40
N PRO A 60 13.30 12.36 30.74
CA PRO A 60 12.23 12.87 31.60
C PRO A 60 11.99 14.37 31.38
N LYS A 61 10.75 14.82 31.45
CA LYS A 61 10.41 16.27 31.41
C LYS A 61 10.51 16.96 32.77
N ASP A 62 10.50 16.18 33.84
CA ASP A 62 10.60 16.65 35.21
C ASP A 62 11.37 15.63 36.07
N ASN A 63 11.86 16.07 37.23
CA ASN A 63 12.62 15.25 38.15
C ASN A 63 11.79 14.13 38.81
N SER A 64 10.46 14.17 38.68
CA SER A 64 9.56 13.17 39.29
C SER A 64 9.31 11.97 38.38
N SER A 65 9.62 12.11 37.09
CA SER A 65 9.39 11.11 36.06
C SER A 65 10.60 10.20 35.91
N ILE A 66 10.44 8.92 36.21
CA ILE A 66 11.52 7.93 36.11
C ILE A 66 11.17 6.94 35.01
N ILE A 67 12.01 6.87 33.98
CA ILE A 67 11.89 5.88 32.90
C ILE A 67 12.40 4.55 33.44
N LYS A 68 11.54 3.52 33.44
CA LYS A 68 11.86 2.19 33.98
C LYS A 68 12.35 1.24 32.89
N LYS A 69 11.71 1.30 31.73
CA LYS A 69 12.00 0.45 30.57
C LYS A 69 11.29 0.96 29.35
N PHE A 70 11.71 0.50 28.17
CA PHE A 70 10.93 0.67 26.97
C PHE A 70 11.01 -0.54 26.04
N TYR A 71 10.00 -0.64 25.18
CA TYR A 71 9.87 -1.68 24.16
C TYR A 71 9.96 -1.05 22.77
N VAL A 72 10.68 -1.73 21.88
CA VAL A 72 10.75 -1.37 20.46
C VAL A 72 9.87 -2.33 19.67
N ILE A 73 8.88 -1.79 18.97
CA ILE A 73 7.90 -2.54 18.21
C ILE A 73 7.98 -2.19 16.73
N TYR A 74 8.07 -3.21 15.89
CA TYR A 74 8.06 -3.11 14.44
C TYR A 74 7.13 -4.18 13.86
N LYS A 75 6.22 -3.78 12.96
CA LYS A 75 5.20 -4.68 12.35
C LYS A 75 4.41 -5.53 13.37
N ASN A 76 4.09 -4.94 14.53
CA ASN A 76 3.39 -5.54 15.67
C ASN A 76 4.22 -6.51 16.53
N ASP A 77 5.47 -6.79 16.17
CA ASP A 77 6.36 -7.61 16.97
C ASP A 77 7.26 -6.74 17.83
N THR A 78 7.52 -7.20 19.05
CA THR A 78 8.56 -6.60 19.91
C THR A 78 9.91 -7.09 19.41
N ILE A 79 10.71 -6.19 18.86
CA ILE A 79 12.03 -6.51 18.30
C ILE A 79 13.17 -6.28 19.30
N ASP A 80 12.92 -5.50 20.35
CA ASP A 80 13.87 -5.24 21.43
C ASP A 80 13.21 -4.67 22.70
N TYR A 81 13.91 -4.71 23.82
CA TYR A 81 13.54 -4.04 25.06
C TYR A 81 14.77 -3.63 25.87
N PHE A 82 14.62 -2.57 26.68
CA PHE A 82 15.70 -2.03 27.52
C PHE A 82 15.14 -1.62 28.88
N GLU A 83 15.91 -1.82 29.95
CA GLU A 83 15.53 -1.52 31.35
C GLU A 83 16.04 -0.17 31.86
N ASN A 84 16.30 0.75 30.93
CA ASN A 84 16.83 2.09 31.16
C ASN A 84 16.26 3.06 30.11
N GLU A 85 16.70 4.31 30.13
CA GLU A 85 16.24 5.39 29.25
C GLU A 85 16.88 5.38 27.84
N THR A 86 17.94 4.59 27.64
CA THR A 86 18.71 4.52 26.39
C THR A 86 18.90 3.09 25.90
N GLY A 87 18.72 2.85 24.62
CA GLY A 87 19.01 1.55 24.01
C GLY A 87 19.53 1.69 22.60
N ARG A 88 20.12 0.61 22.10
CA ARG A 88 20.68 0.57 20.76
C ARG A 88 20.25 -0.73 20.09
N ILE A 89 19.60 -0.61 18.93
CA ILE A 89 19.16 -1.75 18.13
C ILE A 89 19.93 -1.79 16.81
N SER A 90 20.17 -2.99 16.28
CA SER A 90 20.74 -3.13 14.93
C SER A 90 19.71 -2.74 13.87
N ALA A 91 20.11 -1.96 12.86
CA ALA A 91 19.29 -1.66 11.69
C ALA A 91 19.03 -2.91 10.82
N SER A 92 19.81 -3.98 10.99
CA SER A 92 19.58 -5.26 10.34
C SER A 92 18.33 -6.00 10.84
N LYS A 93 17.67 -5.53 11.91
CA LYS A 93 16.39 -6.06 12.39
C LYS A 93 15.21 -5.73 11.46
N PHE A 94 15.42 -4.89 10.45
CA PHE A 94 14.42 -4.51 9.46
C PHE A 94 14.64 -5.28 8.16
N ASN A 95 13.65 -6.06 7.72
CA ASN A 95 13.81 -7.00 6.60
C ASN A 95 13.77 -6.36 5.19
N SER A 96 13.76 -5.03 5.08
CA SER A 96 13.73 -4.33 3.79
C SER A 96 14.32 -2.94 3.93
N VAL A 97 14.79 -2.34 2.83
CA VAL A 97 15.15 -0.91 2.78
C VAL A 97 13.90 -0.03 2.66
N GLY A 98 14.08 1.29 2.74
CA GLY A 98 13.02 2.29 2.63
C GLY A 98 12.55 2.86 3.96
N LYS A 99 11.36 3.46 3.96
CA LYS A 99 10.81 4.13 5.13
C LYS A 99 10.17 3.13 6.09
N HIS A 100 10.63 3.13 7.34
CA HIS A 100 10.11 2.28 8.41
C HIS A 100 9.55 3.12 9.54
N ARG A 101 8.40 2.73 10.08
CA ARG A 101 7.85 3.33 11.29
C ARG A 101 8.10 2.39 12.47
N ILE A 102 8.82 2.88 13.46
CA ILE A 102 8.98 2.21 14.75
C ILE A 102 7.98 2.75 15.75
N LYS A 103 7.43 1.86 16.57
CA LYS A 103 6.62 2.20 17.74
C LYS A 103 7.46 1.95 18.99
N LEU A 104 7.53 2.94 19.87
CA LEU A 104 8.25 2.83 21.14
C LEU A 104 7.26 2.96 22.28
N ILE A 105 7.26 2.00 23.21
CA ILE A 105 6.42 2.07 24.41
C ILE A 105 7.32 2.27 25.62
N CYS A 106 7.31 3.48 26.17
CA CYS A 106 8.08 3.86 27.35
C CYS A 106 7.25 3.63 28.61
N HIS A 107 7.77 2.85 29.55
CA HIS A 107 7.19 2.64 30.87
C HIS A 107 7.85 3.57 31.88
N ILE A 108 7.02 4.26 32.66
CA ILE A 108 7.40 5.30 33.61
C ILE A 108 7.00 4.84 35.02
N ASN A 109 7.48 5.51 36.07
CA ASN A 109 6.99 5.27 37.43
C ASN A 109 5.45 5.44 37.56
N ASN A 110 4.89 4.81 38.61
CA ASN A 110 3.45 4.74 38.89
C ASN A 110 2.63 4.06 37.76
N ASP A 111 3.21 3.02 37.16
CA ASP A 111 2.61 2.18 36.10
C ASP A 111 2.12 2.94 34.86
N LYS A 112 2.58 4.19 34.69
CA LYS A 112 2.29 5.00 33.52
C LYS A 112 3.08 4.51 32.31
N LYS A 113 2.48 4.63 31.13
CA LYS A 113 3.11 4.28 29.85
C LYS A 113 2.81 5.35 28.81
N GLU A 114 3.80 5.65 27.98
CA GLU A 114 3.66 6.58 26.86
C GLU A 114 4.12 5.90 25.57
N THR A 115 3.39 6.13 24.49
CA THR A 115 3.70 5.56 23.17
C THR A 115 4.20 6.64 22.24
N TYR A 116 5.32 6.36 21.57
CA TYR A 116 5.96 7.23 20.60
C TYR A 116 6.08 6.52 19.27
N TYR A 117 6.17 7.32 18.21
CA TYR A 117 6.45 6.84 16.88
C TYR A 117 7.56 7.66 16.28
N SER A 118 8.51 6.97 15.65
CA SER A 118 9.50 7.62 14.82
C SER A 118 9.55 6.92 13.46
N SER A 119 9.83 7.67 12.42
CA SER A 119 10.11 7.12 11.10
C SER A 119 11.61 7.15 10.85
N ILE A 120 12.17 6.09 10.31
CA ILE A 120 13.56 6.04 9.86
C ILE A 120 13.58 5.69 8.37
N ASN A 121 14.57 6.19 7.65
CA ASN A 121 14.81 5.84 6.26
C ASN A 121 16.03 4.92 6.20
N LEU A 122 15.79 3.63 5.97
CA LEU A 122 16.82 2.62 5.92
C LEU A 122 17.37 2.47 4.49
N PHE A 123 18.65 2.69 4.30
CA PHE A 123 19.34 2.56 3.03
C PHE A 123 20.26 1.33 3.01
N PRO A 124 20.52 0.74 1.83
CA PRO A 124 21.55 -0.28 1.71
C PRO A 124 22.92 0.35 1.96
N ASN A 125 23.86 -0.41 2.55
CA ASN A 125 25.22 0.10 2.80
C ASN A 125 25.99 0.42 1.52
N ASN A 126 25.65 -0.30 0.44
CA ASN A 126 26.32 -0.19 -0.84
C ASN A 126 25.31 0.24 -1.91
N ASN A 127 25.79 1.03 -2.86
CA ASN A 127 25.03 1.32 -4.06
C ASN A 127 24.78 0.02 -4.86
N PRO A 128 23.66 -0.07 -5.61
CA PRO A 128 23.43 -1.19 -6.52
C PRO A 128 24.61 -1.36 -7.49
N ASN A 129 25.01 -2.61 -7.72
CA ASN A 129 26.04 -2.92 -8.70
C ASN A 129 25.57 -2.47 -10.10
N LYS A 130 26.35 -1.62 -10.75
CA LYS A 130 26.09 -1.21 -12.14
C LYS A 130 26.42 -2.39 -13.06
N LEU A 131 25.39 -3.01 -13.63
CA LEU A 131 25.56 -4.04 -14.65
C LEU A 131 25.93 -3.40 -15.99
N LYS A 132 26.95 -3.96 -16.65
CA LYS A 132 27.29 -3.62 -18.05
C LYS A 132 26.63 -4.64 -18.98
N PHE A 133 26.32 -4.22 -20.20
CA PHE A 133 25.82 -5.10 -21.25
C PHE A 133 26.81 -5.17 -22.41
N LYS A 134 26.74 -6.25 -23.20
CA LYS A 134 27.43 -6.38 -24.49
C LYS A 134 26.39 -6.73 -25.54
N ILE A 135 26.36 -5.96 -26.63
CA ILE A 135 25.49 -6.27 -27.78
C ILE A 135 25.99 -7.57 -28.41
N LYS A 136 25.11 -8.57 -28.48
CA LYS A 136 25.37 -9.85 -29.16
C LYS A 136 24.81 -9.83 -30.58
N ASN A 137 23.59 -9.32 -30.72
CA ASN A 137 22.85 -9.24 -31.97
C ASN A 137 22.01 -7.96 -31.97
N ILE A 138 21.73 -7.44 -33.16
CA ILE A 138 20.80 -6.34 -33.40
C ILE A 138 19.77 -6.85 -34.39
N PHE A 139 18.49 -6.69 -34.08
CA PHE A 139 17.38 -7.08 -34.93
C PHE A 139 16.55 -5.86 -35.31
N PRO A 140 15.93 -5.82 -36.51
CA PRO A 140 15.01 -4.76 -36.87
C PRO A 140 13.80 -4.72 -35.92
N HIS A 141 13.31 -3.52 -35.61
CA HIS A 141 12.08 -3.30 -34.86
C HIS A 141 11.24 -2.24 -35.58
N ASP A 142 9.92 -2.40 -35.52
CA ASP A 142 8.96 -1.49 -36.13
C ASP A 142 8.98 -0.14 -35.40
N THR A 143 9.47 0.90 -36.06
CA THR A 143 9.64 2.24 -35.46
C THR A 143 8.32 2.92 -35.09
N ASP A 144 7.20 2.46 -35.65
CA ASP A 144 5.87 2.97 -35.32
C ASP A 144 5.23 2.23 -34.12
N ALA A 145 5.87 1.15 -33.64
CA ALA A 145 5.40 0.38 -32.50
C ALA A 145 5.79 1.07 -31.18
N TYR A 146 4.82 1.71 -30.51
CA TYR A 146 5.02 2.21 -29.15
C TYR A 146 4.89 1.06 -28.14
N THR A 147 5.98 0.29 -27.98
CA THR A 147 6.05 -0.92 -27.15
C THR A 147 5.73 -0.63 -25.68
N GLN A 148 4.73 -1.32 -25.14
CA GLN A 148 4.37 -1.30 -23.70
C GLN A 148 4.52 -2.67 -23.03
N GLY A 149 4.62 -3.74 -23.83
CA GLY A 149 4.89 -5.07 -23.34
C GLY A 149 5.61 -5.89 -24.40
N LEU A 150 6.65 -6.62 -24.00
CA LEU A 150 7.41 -7.49 -24.87
C LEU A 150 7.73 -8.77 -24.13
N THR A 151 7.38 -9.91 -24.72
CA THR A 151 7.75 -11.22 -24.20
C THR A 151 8.27 -12.12 -25.30
N PHE A 152 9.17 -13.02 -24.94
CA PHE A 152 9.78 -13.98 -25.85
C PHE A 152 9.33 -15.38 -25.46
N ASP A 153 8.64 -16.07 -26.38
CA ASP A 153 8.24 -17.46 -26.20
C ASP A 153 8.80 -18.28 -27.37
N LYS A 154 9.72 -19.18 -27.03
CA LYS A 154 10.49 -20.02 -27.97
C LYS A 154 11.33 -19.25 -28.99
N ASN A 155 10.76 -18.92 -30.16
CA ASN A 155 11.45 -18.24 -31.28
C ASN A 155 10.62 -17.06 -31.81
N ARG A 156 9.63 -16.60 -31.03
CA ARG A 156 8.70 -15.54 -31.40
C ARG A 156 8.68 -14.47 -30.32
N PHE A 157 8.59 -13.23 -30.76
CA PHE A 157 8.20 -12.15 -29.87
C PHE A 157 6.69 -12.01 -29.90
N PHE A 158 6.12 -11.78 -28.73
CA PHE A 158 4.78 -11.22 -28.60
C PHE A 158 4.97 -9.81 -28.07
N GLU A 159 4.29 -8.86 -28.70
CA GLU A 159 4.43 -7.44 -28.40
C GLU A 159 3.06 -6.78 -28.23
N SER A 160 2.92 -5.99 -27.19
CA SER A 160 1.81 -5.07 -26.98
C SER A 160 2.27 -3.67 -27.31
N THR A 161 1.50 -2.98 -28.16
CA THR A 161 1.69 -1.56 -28.45
C THR A 161 0.61 -0.74 -27.75
N GLY A 162 1.01 0.38 -27.17
CA GLY A 162 0.10 1.27 -26.45
C GLY A 162 -0.04 2.60 -27.16
N ARG A 163 -1.21 2.90 -27.70
CA ARG A 163 -1.61 4.23 -28.21
C ARG A 163 -3.12 4.24 -28.32
N ARG A 164 -3.82 5.23 -27.74
CA ARG A 164 -5.29 5.27 -27.83
C ARG A 164 -5.73 5.26 -29.29
N GLY A 165 -6.67 4.38 -29.65
CA GLY A 165 -7.11 4.18 -31.03
C GLY A 165 -6.19 3.33 -31.91
N PHE A 166 -4.99 2.94 -31.45
CA PHE A 166 -3.99 2.23 -32.25
C PHE A 166 -3.22 1.15 -31.45
N SER A 167 -3.73 0.77 -30.27
CA SER A 167 -3.11 -0.26 -29.45
C SER A 167 -3.32 -1.62 -30.10
N SER A 168 -2.31 -2.47 -30.07
CA SER A 168 -2.37 -3.78 -30.72
C SER A 168 -1.63 -4.85 -29.94
N LEU A 169 -2.00 -6.10 -30.17
CA LEU A 169 -1.22 -7.29 -29.82
C LEU A 169 -0.64 -7.87 -31.10
N LYS A 170 0.68 -8.06 -31.13
CA LYS A 170 1.45 -8.56 -32.28
C LYS A 170 2.21 -9.84 -31.93
N GLU A 171 2.28 -10.77 -32.89
CA GLU A 171 3.34 -11.77 -32.97
C GLU A 171 4.37 -11.30 -33.99
N VAL A 172 5.65 -11.30 -33.62
CA VAL A 172 6.74 -10.74 -34.43
C VAL A 172 7.83 -11.79 -34.63
N GLU A 173 8.31 -11.89 -35.88
CA GLU A 173 9.45 -12.74 -36.21
C GLU A 173 10.76 -12.12 -35.70
N LEU A 174 11.50 -12.87 -34.86
CA LEU A 174 12.75 -12.43 -34.24
C LEU A 174 13.78 -11.83 -35.23
N LYS A 175 14.06 -12.52 -36.34
CA LYS A 175 15.18 -12.13 -37.23
C LYS A 175 14.88 -10.90 -38.08
N SER A 176 13.65 -10.79 -38.59
CA SER A 176 13.27 -9.74 -39.53
C SER A 176 12.54 -8.56 -38.89
N GLY A 177 12.01 -8.72 -37.67
CA GLY A 177 11.13 -7.73 -37.04
C GLY A 177 9.75 -7.64 -37.68
N LYS A 178 9.42 -8.51 -38.65
CA LYS A 178 8.12 -8.47 -39.33
C LYS A 178 7.02 -9.01 -38.44
N THR A 179 5.89 -8.32 -38.45
CA THR A 179 4.66 -8.79 -37.81
C THR A 179 4.12 -10.00 -38.58
N ILE A 180 3.99 -11.13 -37.88
CA ILE A 180 3.41 -12.38 -38.39
C ILE A 180 1.89 -12.33 -38.21
N LYS A 181 1.44 -11.82 -37.05
CA LYS A 181 0.04 -11.76 -36.66
C LYS A 181 -0.23 -10.52 -35.84
N LYS A 182 -1.41 -9.92 -36.00
CA LYS A 182 -1.82 -8.71 -35.29
C LYS A 182 -3.32 -8.73 -35.02
N ILE A 183 -3.71 -8.29 -33.84
CA ILE A 183 -5.07 -7.81 -33.56
C ILE A 183 -5.00 -6.39 -33.00
N ASP A 184 -5.98 -5.57 -33.35
CA ASP A 184 -6.15 -4.24 -32.78
C ASP A 184 -7.07 -4.32 -31.57
N LEU A 185 -6.74 -3.55 -30.53
CA LEU A 185 -7.62 -3.35 -29.39
C LEU A 185 -8.70 -2.33 -29.78
N ASP A 186 -9.86 -2.42 -29.12
CA ASP A 186 -10.89 -1.38 -29.24
C ASP A 186 -10.29 -0.01 -28.88
N ASN A 187 -10.65 1.02 -29.64
CA ASN A 187 -10.10 2.36 -29.58
C ASN A 187 -10.10 3.00 -28.19
N LYS A 188 -11.04 2.59 -27.31
CA LYS A 188 -11.10 3.08 -25.93
C LYS A 188 -9.96 2.56 -25.05
N TYR A 189 -9.33 1.45 -25.41
CA TYR A 189 -8.28 0.82 -24.62
C TYR A 189 -6.90 1.30 -25.06
N PHE A 190 -6.04 1.45 -24.07
CA PHE A 190 -4.61 1.65 -24.24
C PHE A 190 -3.90 0.38 -23.76
N GLY A 191 -3.22 -0.34 -24.66
CA GLY A 191 -2.55 -1.60 -24.34
C GLY A 191 -1.26 -1.39 -23.54
N GLU A 192 -1.01 -2.26 -22.56
CA GLU A 192 0.14 -2.19 -21.64
C GLU A 192 0.95 -3.49 -21.64
N GLY A 193 1.59 -3.84 -20.52
CA GLY A 193 2.36 -5.06 -20.37
C GLY A 193 1.61 -6.34 -20.77
N ILE A 194 2.37 -7.27 -21.36
CA ILE A 194 1.90 -8.62 -21.71
C ILE A 194 2.78 -9.71 -21.14
N THR A 195 2.21 -10.89 -20.94
CA THR A 195 2.98 -12.12 -20.72
C THR A 195 2.30 -13.33 -21.37
N VAL A 196 3.07 -14.38 -21.61
CA VAL A 196 2.58 -15.68 -22.08
C VAL A 196 2.60 -16.65 -20.92
N PHE A 197 1.47 -17.29 -20.63
CA PHE A 197 1.38 -18.34 -19.62
C PHE A 197 0.34 -19.39 -20.03
N ASN A 198 0.68 -20.68 -19.94
CA ASN A 198 -0.21 -21.80 -20.28
C ASN A 198 -0.95 -21.67 -21.62
N ASN A 199 -0.21 -21.34 -22.68
CA ASN A 199 -0.74 -21.13 -24.04
C ASN A 199 -1.74 -19.97 -24.17
N LYS A 200 -1.74 -19.04 -23.21
CA LYS A 200 -2.54 -17.82 -23.24
C LYS A 200 -1.65 -16.60 -23.20
N ILE A 201 -2.10 -15.51 -23.81
CA ILE A 201 -1.50 -14.18 -23.69
C ILE A 201 -2.36 -13.37 -22.74
N TYR A 202 -1.75 -12.81 -21.71
CA TYR A 202 -2.38 -11.89 -20.78
C TYR A 202 -1.90 -10.48 -21.11
N GLN A 203 -2.83 -9.55 -21.35
CA GLN A 203 -2.53 -8.15 -21.69
C GLN A 203 -3.25 -7.21 -20.73
N LEU A 204 -2.50 -6.30 -20.11
CA LEU A 204 -3.10 -5.24 -19.31
C LEU A 204 -3.53 -4.07 -20.19
N THR A 205 -4.47 -3.27 -19.69
CA THR A 205 -4.87 -2.01 -20.32
C THR A 205 -4.73 -0.85 -19.34
N TRP A 206 -4.25 0.30 -19.79
CA TRP A 206 -4.13 1.49 -18.96
C TRP A 206 -5.50 2.16 -18.73
N GLU A 207 -5.72 2.65 -17.51
CA GLU A 207 -6.93 3.34 -16.99
C GLU A 207 -8.24 2.56 -17.01
N ALA A 208 -8.39 1.54 -17.86
CA ALA A 208 -9.60 0.73 -17.91
C ALA A 208 -9.68 -0.32 -16.79
N ASN A 209 -8.57 -0.59 -16.09
CA ASN A 209 -8.49 -1.58 -14.99
C ASN A 209 -8.97 -2.98 -15.43
N LEU A 210 -8.72 -3.32 -16.70
CA LEU A 210 -9.06 -4.59 -17.33
C LEU A 210 -7.81 -5.25 -17.90
N GLY A 211 -7.70 -6.56 -17.70
CA GLY A 211 -6.76 -7.41 -18.41
C GLY A 211 -7.52 -8.33 -19.38
N PHE A 212 -7.00 -8.46 -20.59
CA PHE A 212 -7.52 -9.38 -21.59
C PHE A 212 -6.71 -10.67 -21.61
N VAL A 213 -7.40 -11.78 -21.87
CA VAL A 213 -6.78 -13.08 -22.05
C VAL A 213 -7.09 -13.57 -23.45
N TYR A 214 -6.05 -13.88 -24.21
CA TYR A 214 -6.15 -14.38 -25.57
C TYR A 214 -5.63 -15.80 -25.65
N ASP A 215 -6.23 -16.63 -26.51
CA ASP A 215 -5.54 -17.83 -26.98
C ASP A 215 -4.29 -17.42 -27.75
N LYS A 216 -3.14 -17.98 -27.40
CA LYS A 216 -1.86 -17.57 -27.98
C LYS A 216 -1.75 -17.86 -29.48
N ASN A 217 -2.42 -18.91 -29.96
CA ASN A 217 -2.31 -19.33 -31.36
C ASN A 217 -3.31 -18.58 -32.24
N SER A 218 -4.56 -18.43 -31.78
CA SER A 218 -5.63 -17.78 -32.56
C SER A 218 -5.70 -16.26 -32.35
N PHE A 219 -5.16 -15.72 -31.25
CA PHE A 219 -5.38 -14.34 -30.77
C PHE A 219 -6.86 -14.02 -30.50
N GLU A 220 -7.72 -15.04 -30.42
CA GLU A 220 -9.09 -14.81 -29.98
C GLU A 220 -9.09 -14.44 -28.51
N LYS A 221 -9.81 -13.37 -28.16
CA LYS A 221 -10.04 -13.00 -26.77
C LYS A 221 -10.97 -14.04 -26.16
N ILE A 222 -10.44 -14.84 -25.23
CA ILE A 222 -11.15 -15.95 -24.58
C ILE A 222 -11.64 -15.59 -23.18
N ASP A 223 -11.08 -14.56 -22.57
CA ASP A 223 -11.48 -14.11 -21.23
C ASP A 223 -11.05 -12.65 -20.97
N GLU A 224 -11.57 -12.08 -19.89
CA GLU A 224 -11.11 -10.80 -19.34
C GLU A 224 -11.24 -10.77 -17.81
N PHE A 225 -10.34 -10.04 -17.15
CA PHE A 225 -10.33 -9.90 -15.70
C PHE A 225 -10.17 -8.44 -15.30
N LYS A 226 -10.68 -8.09 -14.12
CA LYS A 226 -10.46 -6.77 -13.51
C LYS A 226 -9.27 -6.83 -12.56
N TYR A 227 -8.55 -5.72 -12.45
CA TYR A 227 -7.49 -5.56 -11.45
C TYR A 227 -7.63 -4.20 -10.76
N ASN A 228 -7.13 -4.10 -9.53
CA ASN A 228 -7.29 -2.93 -8.65
C ASN A 228 -5.94 -2.25 -8.40
#